data_AF-A0A8T6SDP5-F1
#
_entry.id   AF-A0A8T6SDP5-F1
#
_cell.length_a   1.000
_cell.length_b   1.000
_cell.length_c   1.000
_cell.angle_alpha   90.00
_cell.angle_beta   90.00
_cell.angle_gamma   90.00
#
_symmetry.space_group_name_H-M   'P 1'
#
loop_
_entity.id
_entity.type
_entity.pdbx_description
1 polymer ?
#
loop_
_entity_poly.entity_id
_entity_poly.type
_entity_poly.pdbx_seq_one_letter_code
_entity_poly.pdbx_strand_id
1 'polypeptide(L)' 'MKKGDIVRICSGGGGGWGNPLDRDPEWALNDVNNRLISIEDAKNDYGVVIDPETLTIDEKATRKVRQKRGQNT' A
#
# COMPACT_ATOMS: atom_id res chain seq x y z
N MET A 1 15.34 -1.47 -31.08
CA MET A 1 13.98 -2.00 -30.97
C MET A 1 13.50 -2.38 -32.35
N LYS A 2 13.01 -3.61 -32.52
CA LYS A 2 12.41 -4.10 -33.76
C LYS A 2 10.89 -4.19 -33.59
N LYS A 3 10.18 -4.21 -34.70
CA LYS A 3 8.72 -4.41 -34.71
C LYS A 3 8.41 -5.77 -34.07
N GLY A 4 7.79 -5.78 -32.88
CA GLY A 4 7.48 -6.99 -32.11
C GLY A 4 8.10 -7.05 -30.71
N ASP A 5 9.03 -6.14 -30.37
CA ASP A 5 9.65 -6.12 -29.03
C ASP A 5 8.67 -5.55 -27.98
N ILE A 6 8.49 -6.27 -26.86
CA ILE A 6 7.76 -5.78 -25.69
C ILE A 6 8.74 -4.96 -24.83
N VAL A 7 8.44 -3.68 -24.64
CA VAL A 7 9.22 -2.79 -23.79
C VAL A 7 8.53 -2.65 -22.44
N ARG A 8 9.18 -3.11 -21.36
CA ARG A 8 8.74 -2.90 -19.98
C ARG A 8 9.59 -1.81 -19.34
N ILE A 9 9.00 -0.64 -19.13
CA ILE A 9 9.64 0.46 -18.41
C ILE A 9 9.28 0.31 -16.93
N CYS A 10 10.27 -0.07 -16.12
CA CYS A 10 10.15 -0.05 -14.67
C CYS A 10 10.81 1.22 -14.14
N SER A 11 10.01 2.24 -13.83
CA SER A 11 10.49 3.40 -13.07
C SER A 11 10.62 3.01 -11.60
N GLY A 12 11.72 3.40 -10.95
CA GLY A 12 11.85 3.18 -9.50
C GLY A 12 10.78 3.97 -8.76
N GLY A 13 10.02 3.32 -7.88
CA GLY A 13 9.12 4.00 -6.95
C GLY A 13 9.94 4.93 -6.05
N GLY A 14 9.50 6.18 -5.89
CA GLY A 14 10.19 7.17 -5.06
C GLY A 14 10.44 6.60 -3.66
N GLY A 15 11.68 6.70 -3.18
CA GLY A 15 12.08 6.16 -1.87
C GLY A 15 11.18 6.70 -0.75
N GLY A 16 10.55 5.79 -0.01
CA GLY A 16 9.68 6.15 1.11
C GLY A 16 10.46 6.87 2.21
N TRP A 17 9.90 7.95 2.75
CA TRP A 17 10.46 8.73 3.86
C TRP A 17 9.65 8.46 5.14
N GLY A 18 10.31 8.12 6.24
CA GLY A 18 9.69 7.88 7.55
C GLY A 18 9.19 6.44 7.77
N ASN A 19 8.50 6.22 8.89
CA ASN A 19 7.90 4.93 9.23
C ASN A 19 6.57 4.76 8.45
N PRO A 20 6.40 3.70 7.65
CA PRO A 20 5.16 3.44 6.90
C PRO A 20 3.90 3.36 7.77
N LEU A 21 4.04 3.03 9.06
CA LEU A 21 2.93 2.92 10.00
C LEU A 21 2.46 4.29 10.55
N ASP A 22 3.28 5.32 10.43
CA ASP A 22 2.94 6.70 10.81
C ASP A 22 2.22 7.45 9.68
N ARG A 23 2.19 6.87 8.47
CA ARG A 23 1.44 7.42 7.33
C ARG A 23 -0.06 7.32 7.59
N ASP A 24 -0.76 8.39 7.24
CA ASP A 24 -2.22 8.45 7.27
C ASP A 24 -2.80 7.30 6.41
N PRO A 25 -3.63 6.42 6.98
CA PRO A 25 -4.28 5.33 6.25
C PRO A 25 -5.00 5.78 4.97
N GLU A 26 -5.54 7.01 4.95
CA GLU A 26 -6.28 7.56 3.83
C GLU A 26 -5.42 7.70 2.57
N TRP A 27 -4.11 7.89 2.74
CA TRP A 27 -3.18 7.98 1.61
C TRP A 27 -2.99 6.62 0.95
N ALA A 28 -2.92 5.54 1.73
CA ALA A 28 -2.83 4.19 1.18
C ALA A 28 -4.11 3.81 0.44
N LEU A 29 -5.27 4.24 0.93
CA LEU A 29 -6.54 4.08 0.21
C LEU A 29 -6.54 4.84 -1.12
N ASN A 30 -6.09 6.08 -1.12
CA ASN A 30 -5.95 6.86 -2.35
C ASN A 30 -4.97 6.22 -3.34
N ASP A 31 -3.85 5.67 -2.87
CA ASP A 31 -2.88 4.97 -3.72
C ASP A 31 -3.47 3.69 -4.33
N VAL A 32 -4.30 2.95 -3.59
CA VAL A 32 -5.07 1.80 -4.11
C VAL A 32 -6.12 2.25 -5.15
N ASN A 33 -6.88 3.30 -4.86
CA ASN A 33 -7.89 3.84 -5.78
C ASN A 33 -7.27 4.32 -7.09
N ASN A 34 -6.07 4.91 -7.03
CA ASN A 34 -5.30 5.32 -8.20
C ASN A 34 -4.50 4.18 -8.87
N ARG A 35 -4.66 2.94 -8.38
CA ARG A 35 -3.96 1.74 -8.88
C ARG A 35 -2.43 1.87 -8.86
N LEU A 36 -1.91 2.69 -7.95
CA LEU A 36 -0.48 2.85 -7.71
C LEU A 36 0.07 1.69 -6.89
N ILE A 37 -0.73 1.16 -5.98
CA ILE A 37 -0.43 -0.02 -5.16
C ILE A 37 -1.62 -0.98 -5.12
N SER A 38 -1.39 -2.24 -4.79
CA SER A 38 -2.47 -3.19 -4.55
C SER A 38 -3.01 -3.10 -3.11
N ILE A 39 -4.21 -3.65 -2.86
CA ILE A 39 -4.77 -3.80 -1.51
C ILE A 39 -3.82 -4.60 -0.60
N GLU A 40 -3.15 -5.60 -1.18
CA GLU A 40 -2.21 -6.43 -0.44
C GLU A 40 -0.94 -5.64 -0.06
N ASP A 41 -0.43 -4.80 -0.96
CA ASP A 41 0.70 -3.91 -0.67
C ASP A 41 0.33 -2.86 0.38
N ALA A 42 -0.90 -2.31 0.34
CA ALA A 42 -1.39 -1.39 1.36
C ALA A 42 -1.32 -1.99 2.78
N LYS A 43 -1.63 -3.27 2.90
CA LYS A 43 -1.55 -4.01 4.16
C LYS A 43 -0.12 -4.35 4.55
N ASN A 44 0.67 -4.86 3.61
CA ASN A 44 2.02 -5.35 3.90
C ASN A 44 3.01 -4.22 4.18
N ASP A 45 2.91 -3.11 3.44
CA ASP A 45 3.85 -2.00 3.58
C ASP A 45 3.38 -0.99 4.62
N TYR A 46 2.10 -0.61 4.60
CA TYR A 46 1.56 0.47 5.44
C TYR A 46 0.72 -0.02 6.63
N GLY A 47 0.47 -1.33 6.72
CA GLY A 47 -0.39 -1.91 7.76
C GLY A 47 -1.86 -1.51 7.62
N VAL A 48 -2.28 -1.03 6.45
CA VAL A 48 -3.64 -0.54 6.18
C VAL A 48 -4.46 -1.64 5.52
N VAL A 49 -5.57 -2.01 6.13
CA VAL A 49 -6.48 -3.03 5.60
C VAL A 49 -7.61 -2.32 4.87
N ILE A 50 -7.79 -2.63 3.59
CA ILE A 50 -8.85 -2.08 2.74
C ILE A 50 -9.78 -3.22 2.35
N ASP A 51 -11.07 -3.00 2.48
CA ASP A 51 -12.10 -3.92 2.03
C ASP A 51 -12.20 -3.88 0.50
N PRO A 52 -12.01 -5.00 -0.21
CA PRO A 52 -12.06 -5.05 -1.67
C PRO A 52 -13.48 -4.86 -2.25
N GLU A 53 -14.54 -5.11 -1.47
CA GLU A 53 -15.92 -4.95 -1.93
C GLU A 53 -16.37 -3.50 -1.82
N THR A 54 -16.03 -2.84 -0.71
CA THR A 54 -16.45 -1.47 -0.43
C THR A 54 -15.41 -0.41 -0.80
N LEU A 55 -14.15 -0.81 -1.03
CA LEU A 55 -13.00 0.09 -1.21
C LEU A 55 -12.90 1.14 -0.10
N THR A 56 -13.08 0.71 1.14
CA THR A 56 -12.93 1.54 2.33
C THR A 56 -11.94 0.93 3.31
N ILE A 57 -11.35 1.75 4.17
CA ILE A 57 -10.41 1.29 5.19
C ILE A 57 -11.17 0.56 6.30
N ASP A 58 -10.76 -0.67 6.61
CA ASP A 58 -11.15 -1.35 7.84
C ASP A 58 -10.28 -0.82 8.98
N GLU A 59 -10.79 0.17 9.71
CA GLU A 59 -10.09 0.76 10.84
C GLU A 59 -9.76 -0.25 11.95
N LYS A 60 -10.65 -1.23 12.18
CA LYS A 60 -10.47 -2.23 13.25
C LYS A 60 -9.34 -3.18 12.88
N ALA A 61 -9.32 -3.68 11.66
CA ALA A 61 -8.27 -4.56 11.17
C ALA A 61 -6.94 -3.81 11.03
N THR A 62 -6.95 -2.58 10.49
CA THR A 62 -5.78 -1.69 10.40
C THR A 62 -5.15 -1.47 11.77
N ARG A 63 -5.96 -1.13 12.79
CA ARG A 63 -5.46 -0.94 14.16
C ARG A 63 -4.83 -2.20 14.73
N LYS A 64 -5.42 -3.37 14.51
CA LYS A 64 -4.86 -4.66 14.95
C LYS A 64 -3.52 -4.97 14.28
N VAL A 65 -3.42 -4.76 12.96
CA VAL A 65 -2.19 -4.97 12.21
C VAL A 65 -1.08 -4.04 12.71
N ARG A 66 -1.38 -2.74 12.87
CA ARG A 66 -0.42 -1.75 13.37
C ARG A 66 -0.01 -2.01 14.82
N GLN A 67 -0.93 -2.39 15.71
CA GLN A 67 -0.59 -2.78 17.09
C GLN A 67 0.32 -4.01 17.13
N LYS A 68 0.01 -5.06 16.35
CA LYS A 68 0.81 -6.28 16.31
C LYS A 68 2.24 -6.03 15.80
N ARG A 69 2.41 -5.07 14.87
CA ARG A 69 3.73 -4.67 14.37
C ARG A 69 4.50 -3.78 15.34
N GLY A 70 3.81 -2.87 16.06
CA GLY A 70 4.43 -2.00 17.06
C GLY A 70 4.88 -2.72 18.34
N GLN A 71 4.27 -3.86 18.68
CA GLN A 71 4.64 -4.66 19.86
C GLN A 71 5.83 -5.62 19.64
N ASN A 72 6.40 -5.66 18.44
CA ASN A 72 7.48 -6.59 18.09
C ASN A 72 8.88 -5.97 18.23
N THR A 73 9.06 -5.04 19.18
CA THR A 73 10.33 -4.35 19.48
C THR A 73 11.03 -4.99 20.67
#